data_AF-A0A1X2GEZ2-F1
#
_entry.id   AF-A0A1X2GEZ2-F1
#
_cell.length_a   1.000
_cell.length_b   1.000
_cell.length_c   1.000
_cell.angle_alpha   90.00
_cell.angle_beta   90.00
_cell.angle_gamma   90.00
#
_symmetry.space_group_name_H-M   'P 1'
#
loop_
_entity.id
_entity.type
_entity.pdbx_description
1 polymer ?
#
loop_
_entity_poly.entity_id
_entity_poly.type
_entity_poly.pdbx_seq_one_letter_code
_entity_poly.pdbx_strand_id
1 'polypeptide(L)'
;RTVLFRFLTGKLTSRSLLYRIVPTLVPSPKCSICRYHDESSVHLLFACPLKMQVWRLAWQRHFATPFDSIQNVVSSFTSWSWPPIRPGTPSLSAPFVLGTILTAIWSAHWRHVYDNSPFSAPNVLISVNKSIQFLCDESRLLYPATL
;
A
#
# COMPACT_ATOMS: atom_id res chain seq x y z
N ARG A 1 -12.11 2.96 -10.02
CA ARG A 1 -11.96 3.81 -8.81
C ARG A 1 -10.85 3.22 -7.94
N THR A 2 -9.80 3.98 -7.61
CA THR A 2 -8.58 3.45 -6.96
C THR A 2 -8.78 3.13 -5.48
N VAL A 3 -7.93 2.26 -4.91
CA VAL A 3 -7.93 1.94 -3.47
C VAL A 3 -7.73 3.18 -2.60
N LEU A 4 -6.86 4.11 -3.03
CA LEU A 4 -6.63 5.38 -2.34
C LEU A 4 -7.91 6.21 -2.23
N PHE A 5 -8.65 6.34 -3.33
CA PHE A 5 -9.91 7.07 -3.32
C PHE A 5 -10.89 6.47 -2.29
N ARG A 6 -11.00 5.13 -2.26
CA ARG A 6 -11.90 4.43 -1.33
C ARG A 6 -11.47 4.65 0.12
N PHE A 7 -10.16 4.68 0.39
CA PHE A 7 -9.62 5.02 1.70
C PHE A 7 -10.03 6.44 2.12
N LEU A 8 -9.73 7.44 1.29
CA LEU A 8 -9.97 8.85 1.58
C LEU A 8 -11.46 9.18 1.78
N THR A 9 -12.35 8.44 1.12
CA THR A 9 -13.80 8.64 1.24
C THR A 9 -14.49 7.74 2.26
N GLY A 10 -13.73 6.94 3.03
CA GLY A 10 -14.30 6.03 4.02
C GLY A 10 -15.12 4.88 3.42
N LYS A 11 -14.92 4.57 2.12
CA LYS A 11 -15.66 3.53 1.36
C LYS A 11 -14.87 2.22 1.22
N LEU A 12 -13.92 1.98 2.14
CA LEU A 12 -13.21 0.71 2.22
C LEU A 12 -14.01 -0.29 3.05
N THR A 13 -14.29 -1.43 2.43
CA THR A 13 -14.83 -2.60 3.11
C THR A 13 -13.71 -3.30 3.86
N SER A 14 -13.56 -2.94 5.14
CA SER A 14 -12.65 -3.64 6.05
C SER A 14 -13.36 -4.82 6.72
N ARG A 15 -12.59 -5.77 7.24
CA ARG A 15 -13.20 -6.92 7.92
C ARG A 15 -13.98 -6.55 9.17
N SER A 16 -13.58 -5.52 9.93
CA SER A 16 -14.39 -4.99 11.03
C SER A 16 -15.75 -4.45 10.57
N LEU A 17 -15.81 -3.78 9.41
CA LEU A 17 -17.07 -3.31 8.84
C LEU A 17 -17.94 -4.49 8.41
N LEU A 18 -17.36 -5.50 7.76
CA LEU A 18 -18.09 -6.68 7.31
C LEU A 18 -18.61 -7.52 8.49
N TYR A 19 -17.83 -7.69 9.56
CA TYR A 19 -18.26 -8.33 10.80
C TYR A 19 -19.52 -7.66 11.37
N ARG A 20 -19.59 -6.32 11.31
CA ARG A 20 -20.75 -5.56 11.80
C ARG A 20 -21.99 -5.70 10.89
N ILE A 21 -21.81 -5.72 9.57
CA ILE A 21 -22.93 -5.70 8.61
C ILE A 21 -23.44 -7.11 8.31
N VAL A 22 -22.55 -8.10 8.23
CA VAL A 22 -22.88 -9.49 7.87
C VAL A 22 -22.10 -10.49 8.75
N PRO A 23 -22.40 -10.52 10.07
CA PRO A 23 -21.67 -11.37 11.03
C PRO A 23 -21.76 -12.87 10.72
N THR A 24 -22.80 -13.30 9.98
CA THR A 24 -22.97 -14.68 9.55
C THR A 24 -21.92 -15.13 8.54
N LEU A 25 -21.43 -14.22 7.68
CA LEU A 25 -20.40 -14.52 6.68
C LEU A 25 -18.99 -14.19 7.18
N VAL A 26 -18.87 -13.19 8.06
CA VAL A 26 -17.59 -12.78 8.65
C VAL A 26 -17.71 -12.94 10.16
N PRO A 27 -17.22 -14.06 10.75
CA PRO A 27 -17.45 -14.37 12.16
C PRO A 27 -16.51 -13.61 13.12
N SER A 28 -15.52 -12.87 12.60
CA SER A 28 -14.56 -12.14 13.43
C SER A 28 -14.06 -10.86 12.74
N PRO A 29 -13.91 -9.74 13.49
CA PRO A 29 -13.35 -8.49 12.97
C PRO A 29 -11.82 -8.54 12.83
N LYS A 30 -11.16 -9.58 13.34
CA LYS A 30 -9.69 -9.72 13.35
C LYS A 30 -9.12 -9.80 11.95
N CYS A 31 -8.03 -9.10 11.70
CA CYS A 31 -7.30 -9.13 10.43
C CYS A 31 -6.94 -10.56 10.04
N SER A 32 -7.25 -10.97 8.81
CA SER A 32 -6.95 -12.32 8.30
C SER A 32 -5.45 -12.63 8.29
N ILE A 33 -4.63 -11.60 8.11
CA ILE A 33 -3.18 -11.69 7.97
C ILE A 33 -2.47 -11.79 9.33
N CYS A 34 -2.67 -10.81 10.23
CA CYS A 34 -1.96 -10.83 11.53
C CYS A 34 -2.73 -11.51 12.66
N ARG A 35 -4.05 -11.72 12.50
CA ARG A 35 -4.96 -12.39 13.43
C ARG A 35 -5.06 -11.81 14.85
N TYR A 36 -4.34 -10.72 15.13
CA TYR A 36 -4.23 -10.17 16.48
C TYR A 36 -5.11 -8.92 16.68
N HIS A 37 -5.06 -7.97 15.75
CA HIS A 37 -5.84 -6.74 15.79
C HIS A 37 -7.08 -6.79 14.90
N ASP A 38 -8.08 -6.01 15.27
CA ASP A 38 -9.26 -5.77 14.45
C ASP A 38 -8.88 -4.99 13.19
N GLU A 39 -9.46 -5.38 12.06
CA GLU A 39 -9.13 -4.79 10.77
C GLU A 39 -10.00 -3.57 10.45
N SER A 40 -9.54 -2.41 10.92
CA SER A 40 -10.01 -1.10 10.44
C SER A 40 -9.47 -0.80 9.03
N SER A 41 -9.99 0.24 8.36
CA SER A 41 -9.46 0.69 7.06
C SER A 41 -7.97 1.07 7.12
N VAL A 42 -7.51 1.62 8.26
CA VAL A 42 -6.10 1.93 8.49
C VAL A 42 -5.29 0.65 8.67
N HIS A 43 -5.81 -0.34 9.39
CA HIS A 43 -5.13 -1.63 9.58
C HIS A 43 -5.08 -2.48 8.29
N LEU A 44 -6.13 -2.38 7.47
CA LEU A 44 -6.24 -3.03 6.17
C LEU A 44 -5.11 -2.62 5.22
N LEU A 45 -4.68 -1.36 5.26
CA LEU A 45 -3.71 -0.81 4.30
C LEU A 45 -2.33 -0.49 4.91
N PHE A 46 -2.27 -0.12 6.19
CA PHE A 46 -1.08 0.49 6.79
C PHE A 46 -0.64 -0.21 8.08
N ALA A 47 -1.53 -0.31 9.09
CA ALA A 47 -1.14 -0.62 10.46
C ALA A 47 -0.97 -2.12 10.78
N CYS A 48 -1.31 -3.03 9.86
CA CYS A 48 -1.01 -4.45 10.05
C CYS A 48 0.51 -4.66 10.09
N PRO A 49 1.10 -5.37 11.09
CA PRO A 49 2.55 -5.49 11.22
C PRO A 49 3.27 -5.97 9.94
N LEU A 50 2.67 -6.94 9.24
CA LEU A 50 3.21 -7.44 7.96
C LEU A 50 3.11 -6.41 6.82
N LYS A 51 2.10 -5.53 6.83
CA LYS A 51 1.96 -4.44 5.86
C LYS A 51 2.88 -3.26 6.22
N MET A 52 3.05 -2.97 7.51
CA MET A 52 4.01 -2.00 8.01
C MET A 52 5.43 -2.36 7.58
N GLN A 53 5.78 -3.65 7.57
CA GLN A 53 7.06 -4.11 7.07
C GLN A 53 7.24 -3.79 5.58
N VAL A 54 6.21 -3.98 4.75
CA VAL A 54 6.24 -3.56 3.33
C VAL A 54 6.47 -2.06 3.22
N TRP A 55 5.69 -1.26 3.96
CA TRP A 55 5.83 0.20 3.97
C TRP A 55 7.24 0.62 4.35
N ARG A 56 7.79 0.08 5.44
CA ARG A 56 9.14 0.38 5.91
C ARG A 56 10.20 0.07 4.86
N LEU A 57 10.18 -1.14 4.30
CA LEU A 57 11.19 -1.58 3.32
C LEU A 57 11.10 -0.79 2.01
N ALA A 58 9.89 -0.57 1.50
CA ALA A 58 9.69 0.23 0.30
C ALA A 58 10.07 1.69 0.54
N TRP A 59 9.75 2.24 1.71
CA TRP A 59 10.05 3.62 2.06
C TRP A 59 11.55 3.88 2.13
N GLN A 60 12.30 3.02 2.83
CA GLN A 60 13.75 3.10 2.93
C GLN A 60 14.45 3.04 1.56
N ARG A 61 13.86 2.28 0.62
CA ARG A 61 14.39 2.12 -0.74
C ARG A 61 14.16 3.36 -1.60
N HIS A 62 12.97 3.97 -1.52
CA HIS A 62 12.54 4.96 -2.51
C HIS A 62 12.56 6.42 -2.02
N PHE A 63 12.55 6.66 -0.71
CA PHE A 63 12.53 8.03 -0.15
C PHE A 63 13.83 8.36 0.58
N ALA A 64 14.17 9.65 0.58
CA ALA A 64 15.36 10.16 1.25
C ALA A 64 15.15 10.30 2.77
N THR A 65 13.90 10.48 3.21
CA THR A 65 13.54 10.58 4.63
C THR A 65 13.46 9.20 5.29
N PRO A 66 13.86 9.05 6.56
CA PRO A 66 13.71 7.80 7.29
C PRO A 66 12.22 7.40 7.43
N PHE A 67 11.96 6.10 7.52
CA PHE A 67 10.64 5.60 7.89
C PHE A 67 10.50 5.68 9.41
N ASP A 68 9.64 6.57 9.87
CA ASP A 68 9.41 6.79 11.30
C ASP A 68 8.13 6.06 11.76
N SER A 69 6.98 6.47 11.23
CA SER A 69 5.69 5.87 11.57
C SER A 69 4.76 5.69 10.36
N ILE A 70 3.75 4.82 10.51
CA ILE A 70 2.66 4.73 9.54
C ILE A 70 1.83 6.01 9.46
N GLN A 71 1.82 6.85 10.50
CA GLN A 71 1.07 8.10 10.48
C GLN A 71 1.66 9.04 9.42
N ASN A 72 2.98 9.02 9.22
CA ASN A 72 3.63 9.80 8.17
C ASN A 72 3.17 9.35 6.78
N VAL A 73 3.02 8.04 6.56
CA VAL A 73 2.48 7.49 5.31
C VAL A 73 1.02 7.94 5.10
N VAL A 74 0.18 7.79 6.12
CA VAL A 74 -1.24 8.19 6.05
C VAL A 74 -1.37 9.70 5.79
N SER A 75 -0.59 10.52 6.51
CA SER A 75 -0.58 11.97 6.36
C SER A 75 -0.15 12.41 4.96
N SER A 76 0.76 11.67 4.33
CA SER A 76 1.18 11.97 2.95
C SER A 76 -0.02 11.91 1.99
N PHE A 77 -0.91 10.93 2.18
CA PHE A 77 -2.12 10.78 1.37
C PHE A 77 -3.23 11.76 1.73
N THR A 78 -3.42 12.09 3.02
CA THR A 78 -4.51 12.98 3.45
C THR A 78 -4.19 14.45 3.24
N SER A 79 -2.93 14.84 3.40
CA SER A 79 -2.47 16.23 3.31
C SER A 79 -1.80 16.55 1.98
N TRP A 80 -1.70 15.58 1.06
CA TRP A 80 -1.06 15.74 -0.26
C TRP A 80 0.39 16.25 -0.17
N SER A 81 1.07 15.89 0.92
CA SER A 81 2.46 16.27 1.21
C SER A 81 3.36 15.08 0.97
N TRP A 82 4.26 15.18 0.00
CA TRP A 82 5.04 14.04 -0.47
C TRP A 82 6.47 14.06 0.06
N PRO A 83 6.98 12.91 0.56
CA PRO A 83 8.38 12.82 0.96
C PRO A 83 9.31 12.97 -0.26
N PRO A 84 10.51 13.55 -0.08
CA PRO A 84 11.49 13.65 -1.14
C PRO A 84 11.93 12.25 -1.57
N ILE A 85 11.95 12.05 -2.88
CA ILE A 85 12.45 10.83 -3.53
C ILE A 85 13.98 10.75 -3.35
N ARG A 86 14.49 9.54 -3.13
CA ARG A 86 15.93 9.30 -2.98
C ARG A 86 16.66 9.53 -4.31
N PRO A 87 17.82 10.22 -4.34
CA PRO A 87 18.62 10.35 -5.56
C PRO A 87 18.96 8.98 -6.16
N GLY A 88 18.84 8.83 -7.48
CA GLY A 88 19.12 7.58 -8.20
C GLY A 88 17.97 6.57 -8.24
N THR A 89 16.82 6.84 -7.61
CA THR A 89 15.58 6.13 -7.94
C THR A 89 15.12 6.52 -9.33
N PRO A 90 14.38 5.65 -10.04
CA PRO A 90 13.90 6.00 -11.36
C PRO A 90 12.93 7.19 -11.30
N SER A 91 12.72 7.89 -12.43
CA SER A 91 12.16 9.25 -12.58
C SER A 91 10.69 9.45 -12.16
N LEU A 92 10.16 8.54 -11.34
CA LEU A 92 8.79 8.53 -10.88
C LEU A 92 8.60 9.45 -9.68
N SER A 93 7.53 10.25 -9.69
CA SER A 93 7.22 11.12 -8.56
C SER A 93 6.73 10.32 -7.33
N ALA A 94 6.94 10.88 -6.14
CA ALA A 94 6.50 10.30 -4.86
C ALA A 94 5.05 9.80 -4.80
N PRO A 95 4.02 10.51 -5.29
CA PRO A 95 2.65 10.00 -5.25
C PRO A 95 2.46 8.70 -6.04
N PHE A 96 3.15 8.53 -7.17
CA PHE A 96 3.10 7.28 -7.93
C PHE A 96 3.79 6.13 -7.21
N VAL A 97 4.93 6.37 -6.56
CA VAL A 97 5.61 5.36 -5.73
C VAL A 97 4.71 4.93 -4.58
N LEU A 98 4.17 5.88 -3.81
CA LEU A 98 3.26 5.59 -2.70
C LEU A 98 1.99 4.87 -3.16
N GLY A 99 1.39 5.32 -4.26
CA GLY A 99 0.22 4.67 -4.86
C GLY A 99 0.50 3.24 -5.33
N THR A 100 1.70 2.98 -5.85
CA THR A 100 2.14 1.65 -6.26
C THR A 100 2.31 0.72 -5.06
N ILE A 101 2.93 1.20 -3.98
CA ILE A 101 3.05 0.44 -2.72
C ILE A 101 1.66 0.09 -2.18
N LEU A 102 0.78 1.09 -2.10
CA LEU A 102 -0.60 0.91 -1.63
C LEU A 102 -1.36 -0.13 -2.46
N THR A 103 -1.22 -0.07 -3.79
CA THR A 103 -1.88 -1.00 -4.72
C THR A 103 -1.33 -2.41 -4.57
N ALA A 104 -0.01 -2.59 -4.42
CA ALA A 104 0.59 -3.89 -4.22
C ALA A 104 0.15 -4.55 -2.90
N ILE A 105 0.08 -3.76 -1.82
CA ILE A 105 -0.42 -4.22 -0.51
C ILE A 105 -1.89 -4.64 -0.63
N TRP A 106 -2.72 -3.80 -1.27
CA TRP A 106 -4.13 -4.09 -1.51
C TRP A 106 -4.31 -5.40 -2.27
N SER A 107 -3.64 -5.54 -3.41
CA SER A 107 -3.72 -6.74 -4.24
C SER A 107 -3.25 -7.99 -3.49
N ALA A 108 -2.16 -7.91 -2.73
CA ALA A 108 -1.67 -9.04 -1.93
C ALA A 108 -2.61 -9.42 -0.78
N HIS A 109 -3.27 -8.43 -0.16
CA HIS A 109 -4.28 -8.69 0.86
C HIS A 109 -5.47 -9.47 0.27
N TRP A 110 -5.99 -9.07 -0.88
CA TRP A 110 -7.14 -9.77 -1.47
C TRP A 110 -6.79 -11.14 -2.03
N ARG A 111 -5.60 -11.32 -2.59
CA ARG A 111 -5.09 -12.67 -2.92
C ARG A 111 -4.99 -13.57 -1.69
N HIS A 112 -4.66 -13.00 -0.52
CA HIS A 112 -4.69 -13.75 0.72
C HIS A 112 -6.09 -14.15 1.17
N VAL A 113 -7.06 -13.25 1.02
CA VAL A 113 -8.45 -13.48 1.44
C VAL A 113 -9.19 -14.43 0.50
N TYR A 114 -9.01 -14.30 -0.82
CA TYR A 114 -9.80 -15.03 -1.82
C TYR A 114 -9.06 -16.21 -2.43
N ASP A 115 -7.74 -16.11 -2.62
CA ASP A 115 -6.95 -17.15 -3.31
C ASP A 115 -6.12 -18.01 -2.35
N ASN A 116 -6.30 -17.83 -1.03
CA ASN A 116 -5.50 -18.46 0.03
C ASN A 116 -3.98 -18.27 -0.13
N SER A 117 -3.56 -17.21 -0.83
CA SER A 117 -2.14 -16.90 -1.03
C SER A 117 -1.52 -16.34 0.27
N PRO A 118 -0.41 -16.86 0.78
CA PRO A 118 0.20 -16.31 2.00
C PRO A 118 0.69 -14.88 1.76
N PHE A 119 0.35 -13.97 2.68
CA PHE A 119 0.88 -12.61 2.62
C PHE A 119 2.36 -12.61 3.02
N SER A 120 3.24 -12.17 2.11
CA SER A 120 4.68 -12.12 2.32
C SER A 120 5.21 -10.74 1.96
N ALA A 121 5.75 -10.01 2.94
CA ALA A 121 6.27 -8.67 2.73
C ALA A 121 7.39 -8.60 1.66
N PRO A 122 8.36 -9.53 1.62
CA PRO A 122 9.33 -9.60 0.53
C PRO A 122 8.70 -9.76 -0.86
N ASN A 123 7.69 -10.64 -1.00
CA ASN A 123 7.03 -10.86 -2.29
C ASN A 123 6.24 -9.62 -2.74
N VAL A 124 5.60 -8.93 -1.81
CA VAL A 124 4.93 -7.66 -2.09
C VAL A 124 5.95 -6.60 -2.52
N LEU A 125 7.11 -6.52 -1.85
CA LEU A 125 8.17 -5.57 -2.22
C LEU A 125 8.74 -5.85 -3.63
N ILE A 126 8.90 -7.12 -4.01
CA ILE A 126 9.28 -7.50 -5.38
C ILE A 126 8.23 -6.98 -6.38
N SER A 127 6.95 -7.16 -6.08
CA SER A 127 5.84 -6.65 -6.92
C SER A 127 5.85 -5.12 -7.03
N VAL A 128 6.12 -4.41 -5.92
CA VAL A 128 6.27 -2.95 -5.90
C VAL A 128 7.39 -2.52 -6.84
N ASN A 129 8.59 -3.10 -6.69
CA ASN A 129 9.75 -2.70 -7.48
C ASN A 129 9.56 -3.00 -8.98
N LYS A 130 8.97 -4.14 -9.33
CA LYS A 130 8.61 -4.47 -10.71
C LYS A 130 7.63 -3.46 -11.31
N SER A 131 6.61 -3.07 -10.54
CA SER A 131 5.59 -2.11 -10.98
C SER A 131 6.17 -0.70 -11.14
N ILE A 132 7.04 -0.27 -10.21
CA ILE A 132 7.75 1.01 -10.33
C ILE A 132 8.63 1.01 -11.57
N GLN A 133 9.41 -0.05 -11.80
CA GLN A 133 10.25 -0.16 -12.99
C GLN A 133 9.43 -0.05 -14.28
N PHE A 134 8.33 -0.80 -14.36
CA PHE A 134 7.41 -0.73 -15.49
C PHE A 134 6.88 0.68 -15.74
N LEU A 135 6.40 1.38 -14.70
CA LEU A 135 5.91 2.75 -14.81
C LEU A 135 7.00 3.74 -15.26
N CYS A 136 8.24 3.50 -14.84
CA CYS A 136 9.37 4.32 -15.26
C CYS A 136 9.68 4.10 -16.73
N ASP A 137 9.67 2.87 -17.20
CA ASP A 137 9.88 2.54 -18.61
C ASP A 137 8.74 3.13 -19.47
N GLU A 138 7.48 3.03 -19.03
CA GLU A 138 6.33 3.64 -19.69
C GLU A 138 6.43 5.17 -19.78
N SER A 139 6.79 5.85 -18.68
CA SER A 139 6.96 7.31 -18.67
C SER A 139 8.05 7.79 -19.63
N ARG A 140 9.13 7.01 -19.81
CA ARG A 140 10.21 7.32 -20.77
C ARG A 140 9.75 7.23 -22.21
N LEU A 141 8.84 6.29 -22.52
CA LEU A 141 8.29 6.15 -23.87
C LEU A 141 7.34 7.30 -24.23
N LEU A 142 6.57 7.80 -23.26
CA LEU A 142 5.58 8.87 -23.46
C LEU A 142 6.23 10.27 -23.52
N TYR A 143 7.35 10.46 -22.82
CA TYR A 143 8.09 11.73 -22.79
C TYR A 143 9.57 11.46 -23.11
N PRO A 144 9.92 11.12 -24.36
CA PRO A 144 11.31 11.01 -24.76
C PRO A 144 11.96 12.36 -24.50
N ALA A 145 13.07 12.35 -23.76
CA ALA A 145 13.81 13.57 -23.45
C ALA A 145 14.14 14.29 -24.76
N THR A 146 13.50 15.43 -25.00
CA THR A 146 13.92 16.37 -26.04
C THR A 146 15.30 16.87 -25.64
N LEU A 147 16.29 16.49 -26.46
CA LEU A 147 17.69 16.90 -26.39
C LEU A 147 17.85 18.42 -26.33
#